data_AF-A0AAD9Z959-F1
#
_entry.id   AF-A0AAD9Z959-F1
#
_cell.length_a   1.000
_cell.length_b   1.000
_cell.length_c   1.000
_cell.angle_alpha   90.00
_cell.angle_beta   90.00
_cell.angle_gamma   90.00
#
_symmetry.space_group_name_H-M   'P 1'
#
loop_
_entity.id
_entity.type
_entity.pdbx_description
1 polymer ?
#
loop_
_entity_poly.entity_id
_entity_poly.type
_entity_poly.pdbx_seq_one_letter_code
_entity_poly.pdbx_strand_id
1 'polypeptide(L)'
;MRQATGSRFLSPDLVVSTTLLRIRVIAAKRHECVGNAPHSVHSTGGIFSMTIPRRLVLEPPNWCFDFHLNHLNDWLQALLSLVFAGLIVIMDTTLWVFTIMIAPGPSIFSGLLEVVLDFSIIRYLESSHLPRGRQQPQGLTKRQRVQLLIAVTNGNQAIEGVPADPQKEVGHILDIDERPEETGIHLRAMLDCQYPFGAAVGAPILLYIGSFVYNVATLHNAEGDHDTARALAFGIWWMNIVHVAAISACLLASNNPSTAAAIVKMRRIKVSFQQRLGNASEHSELEDRVQARLEAWSRLSPSYRARYEPVSIWNRGKSKASWLRRTAAWKQPWFRNNIELTLQGWIFLTFVAFLLILFPSALAFWIEYTTPAPGIGCRALTILVYTGAQFVFIILSAWSHFKVAHDDQYWEDHNWLDGLRSKWLGMLVSILVLVPAWIFAMFTTFAGTLMQITGIFENCWCASNFDRTTISLASDTKDDRQSSWQWNRAGYIALIFLACVTYLGWWCQRYLREKFIERVRNLIPETPHVRPKQEIEHHDAGPPEYEHEEA
;
A
#
# COMPACT_ATOMS: atom_id res chain seq x y z
N MET A 1 -53.11 -28.70 -12.72
CA MET A 1 -53.49 -27.96 -13.93
C MET A 1 -52.53 -26.78 -14.03
N ARG A 2 -51.38 -26.82 -14.75
CA ARG A 2 -51.17 -26.80 -16.23
C ARG A 2 -51.93 -25.58 -16.84
N GLN A 3 -51.34 -24.59 -17.54
CA GLN A 3 -50.18 -24.46 -18.46
C GLN A 3 -49.60 -23.01 -18.32
N ALA A 4 -48.30 -22.70 -18.45
CA ALA A 4 -47.41 -22.73 -19.65
C ALA A 4 -47.97 -21.85 -20.80
N THR A 5 -47.26 -21.02 -21.57
CA THR A 5 -45.84 -20.75 -21.89
C THR A 5 -45.84 -19.59 -22.92
N GLY A 6 -44.74 -18.86 -23.08
CA GLY A 6 -44.63 -17.92 -24.21
C GLY A 6 -43.35 -17.09 -24.27
N SER A 7 -42.20 -17.74 -24.38
CA SER A 7 -40.93 -17.12 -24.75
C SER A 7 -40.87 -16.79 -26.25
N ARG A 8 -40.28 -15.65 -26.63
CA ARG A 8 -39.62 -15.48 -27.93
C ARG A 8 -38.27 -14.81 -27.77
N PHE A 9 -37.25 -15.57 -28.17
CA PHE A 9 -35.93 -15.14 -28.58
C PHE A 9 -36.01 -14.19 -29.78
N LEU A 10 -35.16 -13.17 -29.80
CA LEU A 10 -34.52 -12.64 -31.01
C LEU A 10 -33.14 -12.09 -30.59
N SER A 11 -32.10 -12.57 -31.26
CA SER A 11 -30.69 -12.20 -31.10
C SER A 11 -30.31 -11.12 -32.14
N PRO A 12 -29.04 -10.69 -32.27
CA PRO A 12 -28.64 -9.29 -32.29
C PRO A 12 -28.36 -8.79 -33.72
N ASP A 13 -27.91 -7.54 -33.81
CA ASP A 13 -27.24 -6.87 -34.94
C ASP A 13 -28.02 -5.63 -35.43
N LEU A 14 -27.60 -4.46 -34.96
CA LEU A 14 -27.46 -3.32 -35.88
C LEU A 14 -26.38 -2.35 -35.41
N VAL A 15 -25.31 -2.37 -36.20
CA VAL A 15 -24.25 -1.39 -36.33
C VAL A 15 -24.82 -0.01 -36.64
N VAL A 16 -24.52 1.01 -35.83
CA VAL A 16 -24.49 2.41 -36.29
C VAL A 16 -23.15 3.02 -35.87
N SER A 17 -22.28 3.06 -36.87
CA SER A 17 -21.08 3.86 -36.98
C SER A 17 -21.43 5.34 -37.20
N THR A 18 -20.61 6.25 -36.67
CA THR A 18 -20.49 7.73 -36.82
C THR A 18 -20.67 8.44 -35.46
N THR A 19 -19.70 9.17 -34.90
CA THR A 19 -18.93 10.25 -35.54
C THR A 19 -17.58 10.45 -34.82
N LEU A 20 -16.51 10.17 -35.56
CA LEU A 20 -15.12 10.56 -35.28
C LEU A 20 -14.97 12.06 -35.54
N LEU A 21 -14.88 12.89 -34.50
CA LEU A 21 -14.49 14.30 -34.66
C LEU A 21 -12.96 14.40 -34.64
N ARG A 22 -12.39 14.53 -35.84
CA ARG A 22 -11.01 14.96 -36.09
C ARG A 22 -10.80 16.37 -35.55
N ILE A 23 -9.96 16.53 -34.54
CA ILE A 23 -9.32 17.82 -34.24
C ILE A 23 -7.93 17.79 -34.88
N ARG A 24 -7.82 18.39 -36.07
CA ARG A 24 -6.54 18.72 -36.71
C ARG A 24 -6.02 20.02 -36.09
N VAL A 25 -4.91 19.89 -35.37
CA VAL A 25 -3.69 20.70 -35.48
C VAL A 25 -3.86 22.06 -36.17
N ILE A 26 -4.06 23.11 -35.37
CA ILE A 26 -3.52 24.44 -35.62
C ILE A 26 -2.95 24.93 -34.28
N ALA A 27 -1.71 24.54 -34.00
CA ALA A 27 -0.89 25.10 -32.95
C ALA A 27 0.57 25.04 -33.40
N ALA A 28 0.89 25.81 -34.42
CA ALA A 28 2.26 26.15 -34.74
C ALA A 28 2.38 27.67 -34.57
N LYS A 29 3.43 28.08 -33.85
CA LYS A 29 3.98 29.44 -33.82
C LYS A 29 3.52 30.37 -32.68
N ARG A 30 3.69 29.93 -31.42
CA ARG A 30 4.09 30.80 -30.29
C ARG A 30 4.51 30.00 -29.03
N HIS A 31 5.57 29.20 -29.14
CA HIS A 31 6.18 28.53 -27.98
C HIS A 31 7.70 28.69 -28.06
N GLU A 32 8.18 29.86 -27.66
CA GLU A 32 9.53 30.05 -27.14
C GLU A 32 9.34 30.92 -25.89
N CYS A 33 9.86 30.47 -24.74
CA CYS A 33 9.77 31.10 -23.41
C CYS A 33 8.53 30.80 -22.52
N VAL A 34 8.03 29.56 -22.52
CA VAL A 34 7.41 28.99 -21.30
C VAL A 34 8.10 27.65 -21.07
N GLY A 35 8.96 27.60 -20.04
CA GLY A 35 9.72 26.40 -19.69
C GLY A 35 8.82 25.19 -19.50
N ASN A 36 9.26 24.05 -20.01
CA ASN A 36 8.62 22.75 -19.82
C ASN A 36 8.65 22.38 -18.33
N ALA A 37 7.66 22.86 -17.57
CA ALA A 37 7.51 22.50 -16.17
C ALA A 37 7.23 20.98 -16.03
N PRO A 38 7.74 20.32 -14.98
CA PRO A 38 7.62 18.88 -14.75
C PRO A 38 6.20 18.47 -14.27
N HIS A 39 5.17 18.72 -15.10
CA HIS A 39 3.78 18.42 -14.76
C HIS A 39 3.47 16.91 -14.71
N SER A 40 4.27 16.05 -15.35
CA SER A 40 4.01 14.61 -15.38
C SER A 40 4.26 13.94 -14.02
N VAL A 41 5.33 14.29 -13.31
CA VAL A 41 5.74 13.59 -12.08
C VAL A 41 4.72 13.78 -10.95
N HIS A 42 4.18 15.00 -10.78
CA HIS A 42 3.16 15.28 -9.76
C HIS A 42 1.85 14.50 -9.98
N SER A 43 1.44 14.31 -11.25
CA SER A 43 0.22 13.57 -11.56
C SER A 43 0.31 12.08 -11.19
N THR A 44 1.50 11.49 -11.30
CA THR A 44 1.69 10.06 -10.98
C THR A 44 1.65 9.75 -9.49
N GLY A 45 2.11 10.67 -8.63
CA GLY A 45 2.08 10.51 -7.17
C GLY A 45 0.67 10.28 -6.62
N GLY A 46 -0.33 10.98 -7.19
CA GLY A 46 -1.73 10.77 -6.85
C GLY A 46 -2.19 9.33 -7.10
N ILE A 47 -1.79 8.73 -8.23
CA ILE A 47 -2.19 7.36 -8.60
C ILE A 47 -1.56 6.33 -7.66
N PHE A 48 -0.28 6.49 -7.31
CA PHE A 48 0.39 5.63 -6.34
C PHE A 48 -0.26 5.69 -4.96
N SER A 49 -0.65 6.89 -4.51
CA SER A 49 -1.28 7.07 -3.20
C SER A 49 -2.60 6.30 -3.04
N MET A 50 -3.35 6.11 -4.15
CA MET A 50 -4.62 5.38 -4.15
C MET A 50 -4.44 3.87 -3.91
N THR A 51 -3.26 3.33 -4.19
CA THR A 51 -2.94 1.92 -3.92
C THR A 51 -2.54 1.66 -2.47
N ILE A 52 -2.17 2.73 -1.75
CA ILE A 52 -1.73 2.65 -0.37
C ILE A 52 -2.97 2.76 0.52
N PRO A 53 -3.23 1.75 1.36
CA PRO A 53 -4.45 1.69 2.17
C PRO A 53 -4.45 2.82 3.19
N ARG A 54 -5.55 3.57 3.21
CA ARG A 54 -5.83 4.62 4.19
C ARG A 54 -7.02 4.27 5.06
N ARG A 55 -6.99 4.69 6.32
CA ARG A 55 -8.07 4.49 7.29
C ARG A 55 -9.15 5.56 7.19
N LEU A 56 -8.75 6.79 6.88
CA LEU A 56 -9.61 7.96 6.93
C LEU A 56 -9.70 8.59 5.55
N VAL A 57 -10.87 9.19 5.27
CA VAL A 57 -11.17 9.92 4.04
C VAL A 57 -11.97 11.16 4.39
N LEU A 58 -11.63 12.28 3.75
CA LEU A 58 -12.51 13.44 3.67
C LEU A 58 -13.67 13.10 2.74
N GLU A 59 -14.77 12.60 3.31
CA GLU A 59 -16.00 12.38 2.53
C GLU A 59 -16.68 13.73 2.26
N PRO A 60 -17.00 14.05 0.99
CA PRO A 60 -17.88 15.17 0.69
C PRO A 60 -19.23 14.95 1.40
N PRO A 61 -19.80 16.01 2.01
CA PRO A 61 -21.03 15.86 2.78
C PRO A 61 -22.21 15.45 1.88
N ASN A 62 -23.13 14.63 2.41
CA ASN A 62 -24.22 14.02 1.62
C ASN A 62 -25.07 15.03 0.84
N TRP A 63 -25.24 16.25 1.35
CA TRP A 63 -26.00 17.31 0.67
C TRP A 63 -25.40 17.72 -0.67
N CYS A 64 -24.11 17.44 -0.92
CA CYS A 64 -23.50 17.62 -2.24
C CYS A 64 -24.05 16.64 -3.30
N PHE A 65 -24.73 15.57 -2.88
CA PHE A 65 -25.28 14.53 -3.76
C PHE A 65 -26.80 14.41 -3.71
N ASP A 66 -27.46 15.12 -2.79
CA ASP A 66 -28.91 15.14 -2.65
C ASP A 66 -29.53 16.17 -3.60
N PHE A 67 -29.51 15.89 -4.91
CA PHE A 67 -30.15 16.73 -5.93
C PHE A 67 -31.21 15.97 -6.73
N HIS A 68 -32.32 16.65 -7.01
CA HIS A 68 -33.37 16.17 -7.92
C HIS A 68 -33.26 16.96 -9.22
N LEU A 69 -33.06 16.32 -10.38
CA LEU A 69 -32.79 16.99 -11.66
C LEU A 69 -34.05 17.59 -12.34
N ASN A 70 -34.97 18.16 -11.56
CA ASN A 70 -36.28 18.57 -12.07
C ASN A 70 -36.35 20.07 -12.42
N HIS A 71 -35.50 20.92 -11.83
CA HIS A 71 -35.47 22.35 -12.12
C HIS A 71 -34.10 22.82 -12.62
N LEU A 72 -34.08 23.92 -13.40
CA LEU A 72 -32.82 24.54 -13.89
C LEU A 72 -31.89 24.96 -12.75
N ASN A 73 -32.44 25.37 -11.61
CA ASN A 73 -31.65 25.71 -10.42
C ASN A 73 -30.92 24.48 -9.85
N ASP A 74 -31.48 23.27 -9.98
CA ASP A 74 -30.88 22.03 -9.51
C ASP A 74 -29.65 21.66 -10.34
N TRP A 75 -29.61 22.04 -11.62
CA TRP A 75 -28.42 21.86 -12.47
C TRP A 75 -27.25 22.75 -12.05
N LEU A 76 -27.52 24.02 -11.70
CA LEU A 76 -26.48 24.92 -11.19
C LEU A 76 -25.96 24.43 -9.83
N GLN A 77 -26.87 23.99 -8.96
CA GLN A 77 -26.50 23.37 -7.68
C GLN A 77 -25.65 22.11 -7.90
N ALA A 78 -26.05 21.22 -8.81
CA ALA A 78 -25.29 20.01 -9.13
C ALA A 78 -23.89 20.34 -9.66
N LEU A 79 -23.74 21.36 -10.51
CA LEU A 79 -22.43 21.81 -10.99
C LEU A 79 -21.56 22.36 -9.85
N LEU A 80 -22.11 23.23 -8.99
CA LEU A 80 -21.39 23.78 -7.85
C LEU A 80 -21.00 22.67 -6.85
N SER A 81 -21.90 21.73 -6.58
CA SER A 81 -21.63 20.57 -5.73
C SER A 81 -20.57 19.66 -6.34
N LEU A 82 -20.56 19.45 -7.66
CA LEU A 82 -19.51 18.69 -8.35
C LEU A 82 -18.14 19.36 -8.20
N VAL A 83 -18.05 20.67 -8.41
CA VAL A 83 -16.80 21.43 -8.22
C VAL A 83 -16.33 21.34 -6.77
N PHE A 84 -17.23 21.56 -5.81
CA PHE A 84 -16.91 21.49 -4.39
C PHE A 84 -16.46 20.09 -3.95
N ALA A 85 -17.17 19.04 -4.35
CA ALA A 85 -16.78 17.66 -4.11
C ALA A 85 -15.42 17.34 -4.75
N GLY A 86 -15.18 17.82 -5.97
CA GLY A 86 -13.90 17.71 -6.66
C GLY A 86 -12.75 18.35 -5.87
N LEU A 87 -12.95 19.56 -5.34
CA LEU A 87 -11.95 20.23 -4.49
C LEU A 87 -11.66 19.46 -3.20
N ILE A 88 -12.69 18.91 -2.55
CA ILE A 88 -12.51 18.06 -1.36
C ILE A 88 -11.68 16.82 -1.71
N VAL A 89 -11.99 16.13 -2.81
CA VAL A 89 -11.26 14.93 -3.24
C VAL A 89 -9.80 15.25 -3.61
N ILE A 90 -9.56 16.39 -4.25
CA ILE A 90 -8.19 16.86 -4.56
C ILE A 90 -7.44 17.12 -3.25
N MET A 91 -8.03 17.89 -2.33
CA MET A 91 -7.41 18.19 -1.02
C MET A 91 -7.10 16.92 -0.24
N ASP A 92 -8.04 15.98 -0.18
CA ASP A 92 -7.89 14.68 0.46
C ASP A 92 -6.75 13.85 -0.13
N THR A 93 -6.69 13.78 -1.46
CA THR A 93 -5.63 13.08 -2.18
C THR A 93 -4.27 13.74 -1.94
N THR A 94 -4.20 15.07 -1.99
CA THR A 94 -2.99 15.84 -1.73
C THR A 94 -2.48 15.63 -0.30
N LEU A 95 -3.36 15.73 0.71
CA LEU A 95 -3.01 15.46 2.11
C LEU A 95 -2.51 14.03 2.30
N TRP A 96 -3.11 13.07 1.60
CA TRP A 96 -2.67 11.67 1.66
C TRP A 96 -1.29 11.46 1.02
N VAL A 97 -1.05 12.03 -0.17
CA VAL A 97 0.27 12.02 -0.83
C VAL A 97 1.35 12.59 0.09
N PHE A 98 1.08 13.74 0.73
CA PHE A 98 2.01 14.33 1.67
C PHE A 98 2.22 13.46 2.91
N THR A 99 1.16 12.85 3.45
CA THR A 99 1.25 11.94 4.60
C THR A 99 2.16 10.74 4.30
N ILE A 100 2.05 10.17 3.09
CA ILE A 100 2.94 9.09 2.63
C ILE A 100 4.37 9.58 2.49
N MET A 101 4.60 10.77 1.91
CA MET A 101 5.94 11.32 1.71
C MET A 101 6.62 11.79 3.00
N ILE A 102 5.85 12.19 4.02
CA ILE A 102 6.38 12.55 5.35
C ILE A 102 6.91 11.32 6.09
N ALA A 103 6.21 10.18 6.00
CA ALA A 103 6.55 8.97 6.75
C ALA A 103 6.68 7.69 5.88
N PRO A 104 7.47 7.70 4.79
CA PRO A 104 7.69 6.49 4.00
C PRO A 104 8.56 5.48 4.74
N GLY A 105 9.52 5.91 5.58
CA GLY A 105 10.37 5.01 6.36
C GLY A 105 9.60 3.99 7.21
N PRO A 106 8.69 4.43 8.11
CA PRO A 106 7.86 3.53 8.90
C PRO A 106 6.93 2.66 8.04
N SER A 107 6.37 3.23 6.97
CA SER A 107 5.51 2.52 6.02
C SER A 107 6.23 1.35 5.35
N ILE A 108 7.43 1.60 4.81
CA ILE A 108 8.27 0.60 4.16
C ILE A 108 8.69 -0.47 5.17
N PHE A 109 9.19 -0.06 6.33
CA PHE A 109 9.67 -1.00 7.35
C PHE A 109 8.55 -1.96 7.79
N SER A 110 7.38 -1.42 8.10
CA SER A 110 6.23 -2.21 8.57
C SER A 110 5.68 -3.14 7.50
N GLY A 111 5.61 -2.67 6.24
CA GLY A 111 5.23 -3.50 5.11
C GLY A 111 6.23 -4.62 4.82
N LEU A 112 7.54 -4.34 4.87
CA LEU A 112 8.57 -5.37 4.71
C LEU A 112 8.51 -6.41 5.84
N LEU A 113 8.26 -6.00 7.08
CA LEU A 113 8.07 -6.93 8.20
C LEU A 113 6.89 -7.87 7.94
N GLU A 114 5.77 -7.33 7.46
CA GLU A 114 4.61 -8.15 7.09
C GLU A 114 4.95 -9.15 5.97
N VAL A 115 5.65 -8.73 4.91
CA VAL A 115 6.09 -9.65 3.83
C VAL A 115 6.98 -10.77 4.38
N VAL A 116 7.93 -10.44 5.26
CA VAL A 116 8.83 -11.44 5.87
C VAL A 116 8.04 -12.41 6.74
N LEU A 117 7.08 -11.93 7.53
CA LEU A 117 6.20 -12.79 8.33
C LEU A 117 5.36 -13.72 7.44
N ASP A 118 4.76 -13.20 6.36
CA ASP A 118 4.00 -14.00 5.39
C ASP A 118 4.86 -15.09 4.74
N PHE A 119 6.08 -14.74 4.33
CA PHE A 119 7.03 -15.69 3.77
C PHE A 119 7.41 -16.78 4.78
N SER A 120 7.71 -16.40 6.03
CA SER A 120 8.05 -17.35 7.11
C SER A 120 6.91 -18.31 7.41
N ILE A 121 5.66 -17.81 7.48
CA ILE A 121 4.47 -18.65 7.70
C ILE A 121 4.30 -19.65 6.54
N ILE A 122 4.34 -19.17 5.29
CA ILE A 122 4.11 -20.01 4.11
C ILE A 122 5.22 -21.06 3.97
N ARG A 123 6.48 -20.68 4.18
CA ARG A 123 7.63 -21.60 4.17
C ARG A 123 7.53 -22.63 5.30
N TYR A 124 7.07 -22.22 6.47
CA TYR A 124 6.83 -23.15 7.57
C TYR A 124 5.74 -24.18 7.21
N LEU A 125 4.61 -23.71 6.67
CA LEU A 125 3.51 -24.57 6.22
C LEU A 125 3.98 -25.57 5.14
N GLU A 126 4.86 -25.15 4.22
CA GLU A 126 5.49 -26.02 3.21
C GLU A 126 6.34 -27.12 3.86
N SER A 127 7.23 -26.75 4.78
CA SER A 127 8.11 -27.70 5.46
C SER A 127 7.35 -28.69 6.33
N SER A 128 6.18 -28.31 6.86
CA SER A 128 5.34 -29.13 7.73
C SER A 128 4.54 -30.22 7.00
N HIS A 129 4.49 -30.18 5.66
CA HIS A 129 3.74 -31.16 4.86
C HIS A 129 4.59 -32.39 4.47
N LEU A 130 5.92 -32.27 4.47
CA LEU A 130 6.78 -33.36 4.04
C LEU A 130 6.80 -34.48 5.11
N PRO A 131 6.49 -35.73 4.76
CA PRO A 131 6.53 -36.86 5.69
C PRO A 131 7.98 -37.13 6.10
N ARG A 132 8.43 -36.49 7.18
CA ARG A 132 9.74 -36.79 7.77
C ARG A 132 9.61 -38.04 8.63
N GLY A 133 10.46 -39.03 8.34
CA GLY A 133 10.41 -40.36 8.95
C GLY A 133 10.38 -40.33 10.48
N ARG A 134 9.55 -41.21 11.05
CA ARG A 134 9.37 -41.73 12.43
C ARG A 134 9.73 -40.93 13.70
N GLN A 135 10.39 -39.78 13.66
CA GLN A 135 10.92 -39.12 14.86
C GLN A 135 10.73 -37.59 14.90
N GLN A 136 9.79 -37.01 14.15
CA GLN A 136 9.53 -35.56 14.25
C GLN A 136 8.37 -35.15 15.19
N PRO A 137 8.55 -34.01 15.88
CA PRO A 137 7.61 -33.44 16.83
C PRO A 137 6.27 -33.09 16.19
N GLN A 138 5.23 -33.06 17.02
CA GLN A 138 3.82 -32.81 16.67
C GLN A 138 3.67 -31.80 15.53
N GLY A 139 3.21 -32.27 14.37
CA GLY A 139 2.88 -31.39 13.24
C GLY A 139 1.72 -30.47 13.57
N LEU A 140 1.65 -29.31 12.90
CA LEU A 140 0.51 -28.40 13.04
C LEU A 140 -0.80 -29.11 12.70
N THR A 141 -1.81 -28.95 13.56
CA THR A 141 -3.17 -29.43 13.28
C THR A 141 -3.76 -28.69 12.08
N LYS A 142 -4.75 -29.29 11.40
CA LYS A 142 -5.44 -28.64 10.27
C LYS A 142 -6.00 -27.26 10.68
N ARG A 143 -6.60 -27.18 11.86
CA ARG A 143 -7.13 -25.95 12.44
C ARG A 143 -6.04 -24.88 12.66
N GLN A 144 -4.86 -25.27 13.18
CA GLN A 144 -3.73 -24.34 13.33
C GLN A 144 -3.25 -23.82 11.96
N ARG A 145 -3.16 -24.68 10.94
CA ARG A 145 -2.79 -24.27 9.58
C ARG A 145 -3.77 -23.26 8.99
N VAL A 146 -5.08 -23.46 9.19
CA VAL A 146 -6.12 -22.51 8.77
C VAL A 146 -5.99 -21.19 9.51
N GLN A 147 -5.77 -21.19 10.83
CA GLN A 147 -5.54 -19.96 11.60
C GLN A 147 -4.35 -19.15 11.08
N LEU A 148 -3.27 -19.83 10.67
CA LEU A 148 -2.10 -19.17 10.07
C LEU A 148 -2.42 -18.56 8.70
N LEU A 149 -3.17 -19.25 7.83
CA LEU A 149 -3.60 -18.71 6.54
C LEU A 149 -4.59 -17.54 6.69
N ILE A 150 -5.45 -17.58 7.72
CA ILE A 150 -6.29 -16.44 8.09
C ILE A 150 -5.42 -15.27 8.53
N ALA A 151 -4.39 -15.50 9.36
CA ALA A 151 -3.47 -14.44 9.76
C ALA A 151 -2.73 -13.84 8.54
N VAL A 152 -2.34 -14.65 7.56
CA VAL A 152 -1.76 -14.16 6.29
C VAL A 152 -2.72 -13.22 5.56
N THR A 153 -3.99 -13.61 5.40
CA THR A 153 -4.98 -12.84 4.61
C THR A 153 -5.66 -11.69 5.34
N ASN A 154 -5.78 -11.75 6.68
CA ASN A 154 -6.53 -10.79 7.50
C ASN A 154 -5.67 -10.09 8.57
N GLY A 155 -4.36 -10.40 8.63
CA GLY A 155 -3.49 -9.88 9.68
C GLY A 155 -3.24 -8.36 9.64
N ASN A 156 -3.86 -7.66 8.70
CA ASN A 156 -3.90 -6.21 8.62
C ASN A 156 -5.21 -5.61 9.18
N GLN A 157 -6.12 -6.41 9.74
CA GLN A 157 -7.34 -5.89 10.38
C GLN A 157 -7.06 -5.50 11.82
N ALA A 158 -7.59 -4.35 12.23
CA ALA A 158 -7.46 -3.85 13.58
C ALA A 158 -8.15 -4.80 14.56
N ILE A 159 -7.38 -5.31 15.53
CA ILE A 159 -7.90 -6.13 16.63
C ILE A 159 -8.25 -5.24 17.83
N GLU A 160 -7.53 -4.15 18.01
CA GLU A 160 -7.68 -3.23 19.14
C GLU A 160 -8.55 -2.03 18.76
N GLY A 161 -9.32 -1.51 19.73
CA GLY A 161 -10.21 -0.36 19.52
C GLY A 161 -11.47 -0.64 18.69
N VAL A 162 -11.63 -1.87 18.18
CA VAL A 162 -12.80 -2.32 17.42
C VAL A 162 -13.66 -3.24 18.31
N PRO A 163 -15.00 -3.09 18.34
CA PRO A 163 -15.89 -3.94 19.15
C PRO A 163 -15.86 -5.43 18.77
N ALA A 164 -15.47 -5.72 17.53
CA ALA A 164 -15.49 -7.05 16.96
C ALA A 164 -14.07 -7.60 16.97
N ASP A 165 -13.90 -8.85 17.41
CA ASP A 165 -12.63 -9.57 17.31
C ASP A 165 -12.62 -10.30 15.96
N PRO A 166 -12.03 -9.72 14.89
CA PRO A 166 -12.05 -10.32 13.56
C PRO A 166 -11.45 -11.73 13.56
N GLN A 167 -10.44 -11.98 14.39
CA GLN A 167 -9.76 -13.26 14.43
C GLN A 167 -10.66 -14.37 14.98
N LYS A 168 -11.40 -14.09 16.06
CA LYS A 168 -12.36 -15.06 16.62
C LYS A 168 -13.56 -15.25 15.70
N GLU A 169 -14.13 -14.17 15.17
CA GLU A 169 -15.33 -14.23 14.33
C GLU A 169 -15.06 -14.95 13.00
N VAL A 170 -13.98 -14.60 12.30
CA VAL A 170 -13.57 -15.28 11.07
C VAL A 170 -13.16 -16.73 11.37
N GLY A 171 -12.41 -16.95 12.46
CA GLY A 171 -11.97 -18.29 12.86
C GLY A 171 -13.10 -19.25 13.25
N HIS A 172 -14.24 -18.74 13.74
CA HIS A 172 -15.42 -19.55 14.04
C HIS A 172 -16.14 -20.02 12.77
N ILE A 173 -16.12 -19.21 11.71
CA ILE A 173 -16.82 -19.54 10.46
C ILE A 173 -15.99 -20.44 9.56
N LEU A 174 -14.66 -20.30 9.65
CA LEU A 174 -13.70 -21.14 8.95
C LEU A 174 -13.34 -22.38 9.78
N ASP A 175 -14.36 -23.19 10.08
CA ASP A 175 -14.17 -24.48 10.72
C ASP A 175 -13.83 -25.55 9.68
N ILE A 176 -12.54 -25.91 9.64
CA ILE A 176 -12.00 -26.91 8.72
C ILE A 176 -12.49 -28.33 9.03
N ASP A 177 -12.88 -28.60 10.28
CA ASP A 177 -13.30 -29.93 10.70
C ASP A 177 -14.75 -30.20 10.26
N GLU A 178 -15.60 -29.16 10.31
CA GLU A 178 -16.98 -29.24 9.82
C GLU A 178 -17.11 -29.02 8.31
N ARG A 179 -16.39 -28.03 7.75
CA ARG A 179 -16.60 -27.53 6.37
C ARG A 179 -15.29 -27.22 5.64
N PRO A 180 -14.50 -28.25 5.27
CA PRO A 180 -13.19 -28.04 4.67
C PRO A 180 -13.24 -27.35 3.30
N GLU A 181 -14.23 -27.70 2.47
CA GLU A 181 -14.41 -27.10 1.13
C GLU A 181 -14.80 -25.61 1.21
N GLU A 182 -15.80 -25.27 2.04
CA GLU A 182 -16.22 -23.88 2.26
C GLU A 182 -15.04 -23.03 2.78
N THR A 183 -14.29 -23.57 3.73
CA THR A 183 -13.11 -22.90 4.29
C THR A 183 -12.07 -22.60 3.21
N GLY A 184 -11.77 -23.57 2.34
CA GLY A 184 -10.84 -23.39 1.24
C GLY A 184 -11.31 -22.38 0.19
N ILE A 185 -12.60 -22.38 -0.13
CA ILE A 185 -13.22 -21.39 -1.03
C ILE A 185 -13.13 -19.99 -0.42
N HIS A 186 -13.45 -19.83 0.87
CA HIS A 186 -13.38 -18.55 1.55
C HIS A 186 -11.95 -17.99 1.63
N LEU A 187 -10.96 -18.83 1.94
CA LEU A 187 -9.54 -18.40 1.95
C LEU A 187 -9.06 -17.95 0.56
N ARG A 188 -9.45 -18.66 -0.50
CA ARG A 188 -9.14 -18.23 -1.88
C ARG A 188 -9.85 -16.95 -2.24
N ALA A 189 -11.14 -16.83 -1.93
CA ALA A 189 -11.91 -15.61 -2.17
C ALA A 189 -11.31 -14.40 -1.45
N MET A 190 -10.83 -14.55 -0.21
CA MET A 190 -10.13 -13.48 0.52
C MET A 190 -8.85 -13.03 -0.19
N LEU A 191 -8.10 -13.95 -0.78
CA LEU A 191 -6.90 -13.65 -1.57
C LEU A 191 -7.25 -13.02 -2.93
N ASP A 192 -8.24 -13.56 -3.62
CA ASP A 192 -8.65 -13.15 -4.97
C ASP A 192 -9.32 -11.76 -4.97
N CYS A 193 -9.93 -11.34 -3.85
CA CYS A 193 -10.42 -9.97 -3.67
C CYS A 193 -9.29 -8.91 -3.64
N GLN A 194 -8.03 -9.31 -3.58
CA GLN A 194 -6.90 -8.37 -3.58
C GLN A 194 -6.40 -8.15 -5.01
N TYR A 195 -6.17 -6.88 -5.35
CA TYR A 195 -5.59 -6.54 -6.64
C TYR A 195 -4.20 -7.20 -6.84
N PRO A 196 -3.95 -7.86 -7.97
CA PRO A 196 -2.61 -8.31 -8.31
C PRO A 196 -1.69 -7.09 -8.49
N PHE A 197 -0.39 -7.23 -8.21
CA PHE A 197 0.59 -6.15 -8.23
C PHE A 197 0.55 -5.35 -9.53
N GLY A 198 0.47 -6.04 -10.66
CA GLY A 198 0.39 -5.40 -11.98
C GLY A 198 -0.86 -4.54 -12.17
N ALA A 199 -2.01 -4.94 -11.62
CA ALA A 199 -3.24 -4.16 -11.69
C ALA A 199 -3.22 -2.97 -10.71
N ALA A 200 -2.59 -3.13 -9.55
CA ALA A 200 -2.50 -2.06 -8.55
C ALA A 200 -1.52 -0.95 -8.98
N VAL A 201 -0.28 -1.32 -9.30
CA VAL A 201 0.82 -0.36 -9.50
C VAL A 201 1.52 -0.45 -10.86
N GLY A 202 1.19 -1.44 -11.70
CA GLY A 202 1.92 -1.71 -12.95
C GLY A 202 1.88 -0.54 -13.93
N ALA A 203 0.68 -0.04 -14.27
CA ALA A 203 0.56 1.10 -15.20
C ALA A 203 1.22 2.39 -14.67
N PRO A 204 1.01 2.81 -13.40
CA PRO A 204 1.74 3.93 -12.80
C PRO A 204 3.26 3.77 -12.84
N ILE A 205 3.79 2.58 -12.53
CA ILE A 205 5.24 2.30 -12.58
C ILE A 205 5.77 2.48 -14.00
N LEU A 206 5.08 1.95 -15.01
CA LEU A 206 5.51 2.08 -16.41
C LEU A 206 5.50 3.55 -16.88
N LEU A 207 4.49 4.33 -16.48
CA LEU A 207 4.45 5.76 -16.76
C LEU A 207 5.59 6.51 -16.07
N TYR A 208 5.88 6.17 -14.82
CA TYR A 208 6.98 6.75 -14.05
C TYR A 208 8.34 6.44 -14.68
N ILE A 209 8.60 5.16 -14.99
CA ILE A 209 9.80 4.70 -15.68
C ILE A 209 9.94 5.39 -17.05
N GLY A 210 8.86 5.49 -17.82
CA GLY A 210 8.85 6.17 -19.13
C GLY A 210 9.24 7.64 -19.02
N SER A 211 8.67 8.37 -18.04
CA SER A 211 9.06 9.76 -17.75
C SER A 211 10.55 9.87 -17.36
N PHE A 212 11.05 8.88 -16.63
CA PHE A 212 12.45 8.86 -16.19
C PHE A 212 13.42 8.62 -17.34
N VAL A 213 13.11 7.65 -18.19
CA VAL A 213 13.88 7.35 -19.42
C VAL A 213 13.91 8.58 -20.32
N TYR A 214 12.77 9.27 -20.47
CA TYR A 214 12.70 10.51 -21.24
C TYR A 214 13.62 11.61 -20.67
N ASN A 215 13.60 11.84 -19.36
CA ASN A 215 14.45 12.84 -18.71
C ASN A 215 15.94 12.50 -18.84
N VAL A 216 16.33 11.24 -18.64
CA VAL A 216 17.73 10.80 -18.81
C VAL A 216 18.18 10.91 -20.27
N ALA A 217 17.33 10.54 -21.23
CA ALA A 217 17.64 10.69 -22.66
C ALA A 217 17.76 12.16 -23.06
N THR A 218 16.92 13.04 -22.50
CA THR A 218 17.00 14.48 -22.73
C THR A 218 18.32 15.04 -22.19
N LEU A 219 18.69 14.66 -20.97
CA LEU A 219 19.95 15.06 -20.34
C LEU A 219 21.19 14.53 -21.06
N HIS A 220 21.07 13.38 -21.73
CA HIS A 220 22.14 12.85 -22.57
C HIS A 220 22.33 13.64 -23.86
N ASN A 221 21.25 14.18 -24.45
CA ASN A 221 21.30 14.94 -25.69
C ASN A 221 21.58 16.44 -25.48
N ALA A 222 21.20 16.99 -24.32
CA ALA A 222 21.38 18.38 -23.95
C ALA A 222 22.38 18.50 -22.78
N GLU A 223 23.67 18.32 -23.09
CA GLU A 223 24.73 18.45 -22.08
C GLU A 223 24.72 19.86 -21.46
N GLY A 224 24.79 19.93 -20.14
CA GLY A 224 24.78 21.19 -19.38
C GLY A 224 23.39 21.74 -19.05
N ASP A 225 22.29 21.08 -19.46
CA ASP A 225 20.94 21.47 -19.04
C ASP A 225 20.68 21.13 -17.56
N HIS A 226 20.98 22.10 -16.70
CA HIS A 226 20.81 21.96 -15.26
C HIS A 226 19.34 21.89 -14.84
N ASP A 227 18.39 22.38 -15.62
CA ASP A 227 16.96 22.33 -15.27
C ASP A 227 16.42 20.92 -15.42
N THR A 228 16.80 20.23 -16.50
CA THR A 228 16.51 18.79 -16.68
C THR A 228 17.17 17.95 -15.58
N ALA A 229 18.42 18.25 -15.20
CA ALA A 229 19.11 17.54 -14.12
C ALA A 229 18.39 17.70 -12.77
N ARG A 230 17.96 18.92 -12.44
CA ARG A 230 17.19 19.20 -11.22
C ARG A 230 15.81 18.54 -11.23
N ALA A 231 15.11 18.55 -12.37
CA ALA A 231 13.83 17.85 -12.51
C ALA A 231 14.00 16.33 -12.31
N LEU A 232 15.10 15.76 -12.83
CA LEU A 232 15.48 14.37 -12.61
C LEU A 232 15.77 14.09 -11.12
N ALA A 233 16.52 14.96 -10.43
CA ALA A 233 16.79 14.83 -9.00
C ALA A 233 15.52 14.85 -8.16
N PHE A 234 14.59 15.78 -8.45
CA PHE A 234 13.28 15.84 -7.81
C PHE A 234 12.48 14.56 -8.05
N GLY A 235 12.50 14.03 -9.27
CA GLY A 235 11.92 12.72 -9.60
C GLY A 235 12.58 11.57 -8.84
N ILE A 236 13.90 11.55 -8.68
CA ILE A 236 14.57 10.54 -7.86
C ILE A 236 14.12 10.64 -6.40
N TRP A 237 14.02 11.86 -5.84
CA TRP A 237 13.58 12.07 -4.46
C TRP A 237 12.13 11.60 -4.23
N TRP A 238 11.23 11.84 -5.18
CA TRP A 238 9.83 11.37 -5.12
C TRP A 238 9.66 9.87 -5.33
N MET A 239 10.70 9.14 -5.73
CA MET A 239 10.67 7.69 -5.91
C MET A 239 10.26 6.94 -4.63
N ASN A 240 10.42 7.55 -3.46
CA ASN A 240 9.97 7.02 -2.18
C ASN A 240 8.47 6.65 -2.17
N ILE A 241 7.61 7.44 -2.84
CA ILE A 241 6.17 7.10 -2.93
C ILE A 241 5.94 5.82 -3.73
N VAL A 242 6.74 5.61 -4.78
CA VAL A 242 6.67 4.43 -5.65
C VAL A 242 7.09 3.20 -4.86
N HIS A 243 8.12 3.30 -4.02
CA HIS A 243 8.55 2.19 -3.16
C HIS A 243 7.50 1.82 -2.10
N VAL A 244 6.86 2.80 -1.46
CA VAL A 244 5.77 2.53 -0.51
C VAL A 244 4.60 1.85 -1.22
N ALA A 245 4.20 2.34 -2.40
CA ALA A 245 3.13 1.74 -3.19
C ALA A 245 3.47 0.32 -3.65
N ALA A 246 4.70 0.10 -4.12
CA ALA A 246 5.19 -1.22 -4.51
C ALA A 246 5.12 -2.21 -3.33
N ILE A 247 5.64 -1.84 -2.16
CA ILE A 247 5.57 -2.70 -0.97
C ILE A 247 4.12 -2.96 -0.56
N SER A 248 3.27 -1.94 -0.54
CA SER A 248 1.84 -2.09 -0.23
C SER A 248 1.14 -3.07 -1.18
N ALA A 249 1.49 -3.04 -2.47
CA ALA A 249 0.97 -3.96 -3.47
C ALA A 249 1.54 -5.39 -3.35
N CYS A 250 2.69 -5.57 -2.69
CA CYS A 250 3.29 -6.90 -2.43
C CYS A 250 2.59 -7.68 -1.31
N LEU A 251 1.84 -7.02 -0.45
CA LEU A 251 1.22 -7.62 0.73
C LEU A 251 0.10 -8.60 0.34
N LEU A 252 -0.01 -9.71 1.10
CA LEU A 252 -1.07 -10.71 0.94
C LEU A 252 -2.28 -10.47 1.84
N ALA A 253 -2.28 -9.43 2.67
CA ALA A 253 -3.41 -9.12 3.53
C ALA A 253 -4.43 -8.21 2.84
N SER A 254 -5.73 -8.47 3.05
CA SER A 254 -6.80 -7.80 2.33
C SER A 254 -6.93 -6.35 2.77
N ASN A 255 -6.69 -5.41 1.87
CA ASN A 255 -6.92 -3.99 2.13
C ASN A 255 -8.40 -3.64 2.29
N ASN A 256 -9.31 -4.53 1.85
CA ASN A 256 -10.75 -4.34 1.95
C ASN A 256 -11.33 -5.21 3.08
N PRO A 257 -11.67 -4.62 4.25
CA PRO A 257 -12.30 -5.36 5.35
C PRO A 257 -13.69 -5.90 5.00
N SER A 258 -14.32 -5.40 3.93
CA SER A 258 -15.65 -5.83 3.51
C SER A 258 -15.67 -7.29 3.08
N THR A 259 -14.57 -7.82 2.54
CA THR A 259 -14.48 -9.23 2.14
C THR A 259 -14.60 -10.16 3.35
N ALA A 260 -13.87 -9.87 4.42
CA ALA A 260 -13.97 -10.64 5.66
C ALA A 260 -15.35 -10.46 6.32
N ALA A 261 -15.87 -9.22 6.33
CA ALA A 261 -17.21 -8.96 6.86
C ALA A 261 -18.32 -9.71 6.10
N ALA A 262 -18.19 -9.82 4.77
CA ALA A 262 -19.13 -10.56 3.92
C ALA A 262 -19.11 -12.06 4.21
N ILE A 263 -17.92 -12.63 4.44
CA ILE A 263 -17.77 -14.05 4.81
C ILE A 263 -18.38 -14.30 6.18
N VAL A 264 -18.21 -13.35 7.12
CA VAL A 264 -18.73 -13.52 8.48
C VAL A 264 -20.26 -13.40 8.56
N LYS A 265 -20.91 -12.80 7.57
CA LYS A 265 -22.38 -12.61 7.49
C LYS A 265 -22.99 -11.92 8.73
N MET A 266 -22.19 -11.22 9.53
CA MET A 266 -22.69 -10.52 10.70
C MET A 266 -23.03 -9.07 10.38
N ARG A 267 -24.12 -8.58 10.99
CA ARG A 267 -24.56 -7.18 10.82
C ARG A 267 -23.50 -6.21 11.35
N ARG A 268 -23.41 -5.05 10.71
CA ARG A 268 -22.60 -3.93 11.21
C ARG A 268 -23.04 -3.54 12.62
N ILE A 269 -22.09 -3.50 13.54
CA ILE A 269 -22.32 -2.91 14.85
C ILE A 269 -22.17 -1.40 14.67
N LYS A 270 -23.26 -0.64 14.82
CA LYS A 270 -23.19 0.82 14.92
C LYS A 270 -22.58 1.18 16.27
N VAL A 271 -21.25 1.19 16.34
CA VAL A 271 -20.56 1.70 17.52
C VAL A 271 -20.48 3.20 17.38
N SER A 272 -21.04 3.91 18.36
CA SER A 272 -20.91 5.36 18.41
C SER A 272 -19.43 5.71 18.55
N PHE A 273 -19.04 6.84 17.98
CA PHE A 273 -17.68 7.32 18.04
C PHE A 273 -17.16 7.45 19.49
N GLN A 274 -18.01 7.93 20.41
CA GLN A 274 -17.72 7.98 21.85
C GLN A 274 -17.47 6.61 22.47
N GLN A 275 -18.18 5.58 22.02
CA GLN A 275 -17.99 4.22 22.51
C GLN A 275 -16.67 3.62 22.00
N ARG A 276 -16.18 4.02 20.82
CA ARG A 276 -14.83 3.66 20.37
C ARG A 276 -13.75 4.31 21.24
N LEU A 277 -13.87 5.60 21.54
CA LEU A 277 -12.97 6.30 22.46
C LEU A 277 -12.98 5.70 23.87
N GLY A 278 -14.14 5.24 24.35
CA GLY A 278 -14.27 4.54 25.63
C GLY A 278 -13.66 3.14 25.60
N ASN A 279 -13.77 2.43 24.47
CA ASN A 279 -13.26 1.06 24.30
C ASN A 279 -11.78 0.99 23.90
N ALA A 280 -11.21 2.07 23.34
CA ALA A 280 -9.77 2.26 23.23
C ALA A 280 -9.22 2.41 24.65
N SER A 281 -9.08 1.25 25.30
CA SER A 281 -9.00 1.12 26.74
C SER A 281 -7.75 1.78 27.32
N GLU A 282 -7.72 1.85 28.64
CA GLU A 282 -6.56 2.19 29.47
C GLU A 282 -5.27 1.44 29.11
N HIS A 283 -5.37 0.31 28.39
CA HIS A 283 -4.26 -0.57 28.01
C HIS A 283 -3.72 -0.33 26.60
N SER A 284 -4.37 0.50 25.77
CA SER A 284 -3.86 0.85 24.44
C SER A 284 -2.63 1.75 24.54
N GLU A 285 -1.68 1.60 23.60
CA GLU A 285 -0.48 2.43 23.57
C GLU A 285 -0.85 3.92 23.50
N LEU A 286 -0.02 4.79 24.10
CA LEU A 286 -0.24 6.23 24.01
C LEU A 286 -0.37 6.69 22.56
N GLU A 287 0.38 6.07 21.65
CA GLU A 287 0.30 6.31 20.21
C GLU A 287 -1.10 6.00 19.66
N ASP A 288 -1.68 4.85 20.00
CA ASP A 288 -3.04 4.49 19.58
C ASP A 288 -4.09 5.41 20.20
N ARG A 289 -3.90 5.86 21.45
CA ARG A 289 -4.81 6.82 22.10
C ARG A 289 -4.73 8.20 21.46
N VAL A 290 -3.52 8.67 21.18
CA VAL A 290 -3.28 9.95 20.49
C VAL A 290 -3.84 9.87 19.09
N GLN A 291 -3.60 8.76 18.37
CA GLN A 291 -4.16 8.53 17.06
C GLN A 291 -5.69 8.50 17.12
N ALA A 292 -6.31 7.71 18.00
CA ALA A 292 -7.77 7.67 18.14
C ALA A 292 -8.37 9.04 18.48
N ARG A 293 -7.67 9.86 19.28
CA ARG A 293 -8.06 11.25 19.58
C ARG A 293 -7.87 12.20 18.39
N LEU A 294 -6.81 12.04 17.61
CA LEU A 294 -6.60 12.81 16.37
C LEU A 294 -7.65 12.44 15.33
N GLU A 295 -7.94 11.15 15.18
CA GLU A 295 -9.02 10.63 14.35
C GLU A 295 -10.36 11.21 14.83
N ALA A 296 -10.60 11.25 16.15
CA ALA A 296 -11.76 11.92 16.77
C ALA A 296 -11.91 13.37 16.33
N TRP A 297 -10.82 14.10 16.46
CA TRP A 297 -10.80 15.54 16.30
C TRP A 297 -10.91 15.94 14.83
N SER A 298 -10.32 15.14 13.96
CA SER A 298 -10.30 15.38 12.51
C SER A 298 -11.68 15.34 11.85
N ARG A 299 -12.69 14.74 12.50
CA ARG A 299 -14.04 14.48 11.94
C ARG A 299 -14.00 13.76 10.59
N LEU A 300 -12.89 13.09 10.26
CA LEU A 300 -12.75 12.32 9.04
C LEU A 300 -13.60 11.06 9.11
N SER A 301 -14.17 10.67 7.98
CA SER A 301 -14.96 9.44 7.91
C SER A 301 -14.03 8.25 7.67
N PRO A 302 -14.34 7.07 8.24
CA PRO A 302 -13.59 5.86 7.94
C PRO A 302 -13.75 5.51 6.45
N SER A 303 -12.65 5.13 5.81
CA SER A 303 -12.61 4.77 4.38
C SER A 303 -13.53 3.59 4.04
N TYR A 304 -13.75 2.69 5.01
CA TYR A 304 -14.61 1.53 4.86
C TYR A 304 -15.78 1.58 5.84
N ARG A 305 -16.99 1.43 5.31
CA ARG A 305 -18.22 1.30 6.11
C ARG A 305 -18.48 -0.16 6.52
N ALA A 306 -17.44 -0.90 6.87
CA ALA A 306 -17.50 -2.32 7.23
C ALA A 306 -17.54 -2.55 8.75
N ARG A 307 -17.67 -3.83 9.17
CA ARG A 307 -17.58 -4.25 10.59
C ARG A 307 -16.13 -4.22 11.10
N TYR A 308 -15.18 -4.52 10.22
CA TYR A 308 -13.75 -4.50 10.49
C TYR A 308 -13.09 -3.28 9.85
N GLU A 309 -11.92 -2.91 10.35
CA GLU A 309 -11.16 -1.76 9.88
C GLU A 309 -9.72 -2.19 9.57
N PRO A 310 -9.12 -1.73 8.46
CA PRO A 310 -7.74 -2.03 8.17
C PRO A 310 -6.82 -1.21 9.09
N VAL A 311 -5.62 -1.72 9.34
CA VAL A 311 -4.56 -0.96 9.98
C VAL A 311 -3.81 -0.08 8.99
N SER A 312 -3.36 1.09 9.47
CA SER A 312 -2.46 1.95 8.70
C SER A 312 -1.23 1.14 8.29
N ILE A 313 -0.71 1.42 7.10
CA ILE A 313 0.48 0.75 6.54
C ILE A 313 1.68 0.78 7.50
N TRP A 314 1.75 1.76 8.41
CA TRP A 314 2.85 1.95 9.38
C TRP A 314 2.81 0.94 10.52
N ASN A 315 1.63 0.39 10.82
CA ASN A 315 1.38 -0.52 11.93
C ASN A 315 1.03 -1.95 11.47
N ARG A 316 1.16 -2.23 10.17
CA ARG A 316 0.82 -3.55 9.60
C ARG A 316 1.69 -4.67 10.13
N GLY A 317 3.01 -4.47 10.17
CA GLY A 317 3.93 -5.47 10.72
C GLY A 317 3.62 -5.81 12.18
N LYS A 318 3.36 -4.80 13.04
CA LYS A 318 2.92 -5.01 14.43
C LYS A 318 1.59 -5.75 14.52
N SER A 319 0.59 -5.31 13.74
CA SER A 319 -0.74 -5.92 13.72
C SER A 319 -0.64 -7.39 13.31
N LYS A 320 0.12 -7.70 12.26
CA LYS A 320 0.37 -9.05 11.78
C LYS A 320 1.03 -9.93 12.84
N ALA A 321 2.06 -9.42 13.51
CA ALA A 321 2.70 -10.12 14.62
C ALA A 321 1.72 -10.40 15.77
N SER A 322 0.86 -9.42 16.12
CA SER A 322 -0.19 -9.60 17.13
C SER A 322 -1.23 -10.67 16.73
N TRP A 323 -1.66 -10.66 15.46
CA TRP A 323 -2.52 -11.70 14.89
C TRP A 323 -1.89 -13.10 15.03
N LEU A 324 -0.59 -13.22 14.73
CA LEU A 324 0.13 -14.49 14.85
C LEU A 324 0.21 -14.98 16.30
N ARG A 325 0.51 -14.09 17.25
CA ARG A 325 0.60 -14.44 18.68
C ARG A 325 -0.67 -15.04 19.27
N ARG A 326 -1.82 -14.58 18.79
CA ARG A 326 -3.13 -15.06 19.23
C ARG A 326 -3.49 -16.44 18.64
N THR A 327 -2.74 -16.94 17.66
CA THR A 327 -2.99 -18.28 17.09
C THR A 327 -2.58 -19.39 18.05
N ALA A 328 -3.27 -20.54 17.97
CA ALA A 328 -2.90 -21.71 18.75
C ALA A 328 -1.54 -22.30 18.36
N ALA A 329 -1.05 -22.00 17.15
CA ALA A 329 0.27 -22.38 16.69
C ALA A 329 1.39 -21.63 17.43
N TRP A 330 1.19 -20.34 17.73
CA TRP A 330 2.20 -19.52 18.42
C TRP A 330 2.50 -19.97 19.84
N LYS A 331 1.53 -20.57 20.52
CA LYS A 331 1.71 -21.15 21.87
C LYS A 331 2.73 -22.30 21.88
N GLN A 332 3.09 -22.83 20.72
CA GLN A 332 4.08 -23.89 20.59
C GLN A 332 5.49 -23.27 20.46
N PRO A 333 6.42 -23.52 21.40
CA PRO A 333 7.75 -22.90 21.38
C PRO A 333 8.54 -23.21 20.11
N TRP A 334 8.38 -24.42 19.55
CA TRP A 334 9.04 -24.81 18.31
C TRP A 334 8.54 -24.03 17.09
N PHE A 335 7.27 -23.63 17.06
CA PHE A 335 6.73 -22.82 15.97
C PHE A 335 7.26 -21.39 16.10
N ARG A 336 7.15 -20.84 17.31
CA ARG A 336 7.61 -19.50 17.66
C ARG A 336 9.07 -19.29 17.28
N ASN A 337 9.97 -20.19 17.68
CA ASN A 337 11.40 -20.11 17.37
C ASN A 337 11.72 -20.15 15.86
N ASN A 338 10.82 -20.67 15.01
CA ASN A 338 11.00 -20.70 13.55
C ASN A 338 10.45 -19.47 12.84
N ILE A 339 9.47 -18.78 13.44
CA ILE A 339 8.81 -17.61 12.84
C ILE A 339 9.38 -16.30 13.39
N GLU A 340 9.81 -16.28 14.65
CA GLU A 340 10.45 -15.10 15.23
C GLU A 340 11.69 -14.70 14.45
N LEU A 341 11.76 -13.41 14.10
CA LEU A 341 12.92 -12.87 13.41
C LEU A 341 14.10 -12.85 14.39
N THR A 342 15.18 -13.52 14.00
CA THR A 342 16.47 -13.39 14.67
C THR A 342 16.97 -11.95 14.59
N LEU A 343 17.92 -11.58 15.45
CA LEU A 343 18.55 -10.25 15.41
C LEU A 343 19.14 -9.94 14.02
N GLN A 344 19.71 -10.94 13.35
CA GLN A 344 20.20 -10.80 11.97
C GLN A 344 19.06 -10.46 10.99
N GLY A 345 17.89 -11.08 11.16
CA GLY A 345 16.69 -10.76 10.39
C GLY A 345 16.25 -9.31 10.58
N TRP A 346 16.29 -8.80 11.82
CA TRP A 346 15.99 -7.39 12.12
C TRP A 346 16.99 -6.42 11.49
N ILE A 347 18.29 -6.72 11.59
CA ILE A 347 19.35 -5.90 10.97
C ILE A 347 19.18 -5.89 9.45
N PHE A 348 18.94 -7.06 8.84
CA PHE A 348 18.72 -7.17 7.40
C PHE A 348 17.48 -6.40 6.95
N LEU A 349 16.36 -6.54 7.67
CA LEU A 349 15.12 -5.82 7.39
C LEU A 349 15.33 -4.30 7.45
N THR A 350 16.02 -3.83 8.48
CA THR A 350 16.34 -2.40 8.66
C THR A 350 17.26 -1.91 7.55
N PHE A 351 18.25 -2.70 7.16
CA PHE A 351 19.14 -2.39 6.03
C PHE A 351 18.38 -2.28 4.71
N VAL A 352 17.46 -3.20 4.41
CA VAL A 352 16.61 -3.11 3.21
C VAL A 352 15.73 -1.86 3.25
N ALA A 353 15.16 -1.51 4.40
CA ALA A 353 14.38 -0.28 4.54
C ALA A 353 15.24 0.98 4.30
N PHE A 354 16.47 1.03 4.82
CA PHE A 354 17.41 2.10 4.52
C PHE A 354 17.77 2.16 3.04
N LEU A 355 18.03 1.01 2.41
CA LEU A 355 18.34 0.94 0.99
C LEU A 355 17.19 1.49 0.15
N LEU A 356 15.93 1.16 0.46
CA LEU A 356 14.78 1.63 -0.33
C LEU A 356 14.49 3.13 -0.21
N ILE A 357 14.87 3.78 0.91
CA ILE A 357 14.57 5.21 1.15
C ILE A 357 15.79 6.11 0.97
N LEU A 358 16.91 5.74 1.57
CA LEU A 358 18.10 6.59 1.59
C LEU A 358 18.86 6.54 0.26
N PHE A 359 18.82 5.41 -0.46
CA PHE A 359 19.50 5.30 -1.74
C PHE A 359 18.97 6.28 -2.80
N PRO A 360 17.66 6.34 -3.11
CA PRO A 360 17.16 7.37 -4.02
C PRO A 360 17.42 8.78 -3.48
N SER A 361 17.21 9.02 -2.19
CA SER A 361 17.45 10.35 -1.60
C SER A 361 18.92 10.79 -1.70
N ALA A 362 19.88 9.86 -1.54
CA ALA A 362 21.31 10.12 -1.71
C ALA A 362 21.69 10.37 -3.17
N LEU A 363 21.08 9.67 -4.14
CA LEU A 363 21.27 9.95 -5.56
C LEU A 363 20.70 11.31 -5.96
N ALA A 364 19.51 11.66 -5.45
CA ALA A 364 18.91 12.97 -5.66
C ALA A 364 19.78 14.09 -5.05
N PHE A 365 20.26 13.88 -3.82
CA PHE A 365 21.21 14.78 -3.17
C PHE A 365 22.50 14.91 -3.97
N TRP A 366 23.05 13.81 -4.51
CA TRP A 366 24.24 13.86 -5.36
C TRP A 366 24.01 14.80 -6.53
N ILE A 367 22.93 14.62 -7.30
CA ILE A 367 22.66 15.48 -8.46
C ILE A 367 22.53 16.94 -8.05
N GLU A 368 21.73 17.25 -7.02
CA GLU A 368 21.55 18.63 -6.56
C GLU A 368 22.84 19.24 -5.98
N TYR A 369 23.67 18.44 -5.32
CA TYR A 369 24.98 18.88 -4.81
C TYR A 369 25.93 19.24 -5.95
N THR A 370 25.84 18.56 -7.08
CA THR A 370 26.74 18.77 -8.24
C THR A 370 26.16 19.71 -9.29
N THR A 371 24.98 20.29 -9.07
CA THR A 371 24.29 21.17 -10.03
C THR A 371 24.07 22.58 -9.46
N PRO A 372 24.51 23.67 -10.11
CA PRO A 372 25.45 23.78 -11.24
C PRO A 372 26.93 23.74 -10.80
N ALA A 373 27.21 24.25 -9.60
CA ALA A 373 28.53 24.23 -8.97
C ALA A 373 28.48 23.35 -7.70
N PRO A 374 29.48 22.48 -7.47
CA PRO A 374 29.55 21.65 -6.27
C PRO A 374 29.33 22.44 -4.99
N GLY A 375 28.28 22.10 -4.22
CA GLY A 375 27.95 22.79 -2.98
C GLY A 375 26.59 22.43 -2.40
N ILE A 376 26.35 22.84 -1.15
CA ILE A 376 25.07 22.63 -0.48
C ILE A 376 24.20 23.87 -0.72
N GLY A 377 23.40 23.86 -1.79
CA GLY A 377 22.36 24.85 -2.04
C GLY A 377 21.05 24.56 -1.28
N CYS A 378 20.03 25.41 -1.44
CA CYS A 378 18.72 25.24 -0.80
C CYS A 378 18.06 23.88 -1.12
N ARG A 379 18.15 23.42 -2.39
CA ARG A 379 17.56 22.14 -2.83
C ARG A 379 18.28 20.95 -2.20
N ALA A 380 19.60 20.92 -2.30
CA ALA A 380 20.43 19.89 -1.67
C ALA A 380 20.21 19.82 -0.14
N LEU A 381 20.15 20.96 0.54
CA LEU A 381 19.85 21.03 1.97
C LEU A 381 18.47 20.46 2.30
N THR A 382 17.45 20.75 1.49
CA THR A 382 16.09 20.21 1.67
C THR A 382 16.10 18.68 1.61
N ILE A 383 16.78 18.10 0.61
CA ILE A 383 16.90 16.64 0.46
C ILE A 383 17.71 16.05 1.62
N LEU A 384 18.78 16.71 2.06
CA LEU A 384 19.61 16.25 3.17
C LEU A 384 18.84 16.22 4.49
N VAL A 385 18.12 17.29 4.82
CA VAL A 385 17.28 17.36 6.04
C VAL A 385 16.17 16.31 5.98
N TYR A 386 15.52 16.14 4.82
CA TYR A 386 14.54 15.08 4.61
C TYR A 386 15.14 13.69 4.84
N THR A 387 16.31 13.41 4.25
CA THR A 387 17.02 12.13 4.38
C THR A 387 17.39 11.84 5.83
N GLY A 388 17.86 12.84 6.57
CA GLY A 388 18.14 12.73 8.00
C GLY A 388 16.90 12.41 8.82
N ALA A 389 15.76 13.06 8.54
CA ALA A 389 14.50 12.76 9.20
C ALA A 389 14.01 11.33 8.91
N GLN A 390 14.12 10.86 7.66
CA GLN A 390 13.77 9.48 7.30
C GLN A 390 14.67 8.44 7.95
N PHE A 391 15.98 8.73 8.07
CA PHE A 391 16.92 7.86 8.78
C PHE A 391 16.47 7.63 10.23
N VAL A 392 16.12 8.72 10.93
CA VAL A 392 15.59 8.68 12.30
C VAL A 392 14.29 7.88 12.37
N PHE A 393 13.35 8.10 11.45
CA PHE A 393 12.10 7.35 11.43
C PHE A 393 12.28 5.84 11.22
N ILE A 394 13.22 5.43 10.37
CA ILE A 394 13.50 4.00 10.16
C ILE A 394 14.05 3.38 11.44
N ILE A 395 14.98 4.04 12.14
CA ILE A 395 15.51 3.55 13.43
C ILE A 395 14.41 3.43 14.47
N LEU A 396 13.60 4.47 14.65
CA LEU A 396 12.50 4.46 15.62
C LEU A 396 11.46 3.40 15.28
N SER A 397 11.13 3.25 13.99
CA SER A 397 10.23 2.19 13.53
C SER A 397 10.80 0.81 13.83
N ALA A 398 12.06 0.56 13.48
CA ALA A 398 12.73 -0.71 13.76
C ALA A 398 12.78 -1.02 15.25
N TRP A 399 13.14 -0.04 16.08
CA TRP A 399 13.16 -0.19 17.53
C TRP A 399 11.78 -0.47 18.12
N SER A 400 10.75 0.26 17.69
CA SER A 400 9.38 0.05 18.19
C SER A 400 8.86 -1.34 17.83
N HIS A 401 9.11 -1.83 16.62
CA HIS A 401 8.70 -3.16 16.18
C HIS A 401 9.53 -4.25 16.88
N PHE A 402 10.83 -4.05 17.04
CA PHE A 402 11.70 -4.98 17.77
C PHE A 402 11.26 -5.14 19.22
N LYS A 403 10.95 -4.03 19.90
CA LYS A 403 10.45 -4.04 21.28
C LYS A 403 9.13 -4.80 21.38
N VAL A 404 8.16 -4.48 20.51
CA VAL A 404 6.89 -5.20 20.44
C VAL A 404 7.11 -6.68 20.13
N ALA A 405 8.13 -7.04 19.37
CA ALA A 405 8.46 -8.42 18.98
C ALA A 405 9.08 -9.28 20.11
N HIS A 406 9.96 -8.70 20.94
CA HIS A 406 10.70 -9.47 21.96
C HIS A 406 10.05 -9.48 23.34
N ASP A 407 9.23 -8.48 23.65
CA ASP A 407 8.66 -8.34 24.98
C ASP A 407 7.35 -9.13 25.07
N ASP A 408 7.46 -10.46 25.29
CA ASP A 408 6.32 -11.35 25.58
C ASP A 408 5.55 -10.86 26.82
N GLN A 409 6.28 -10.30 27.80
CA GLN A 409 5.76 -9.81 29.06
C GLN A 409 5.10 -8.43 28.96
N TYR A 410 5.40 -7.66 27.89
CA TYR A 410 4.76 -6.39 27.54
C TYR A 410 3.24 -6.47 27.55
N TRP A 411 2.70 -7.62 27.13
CA TRP A 411 1.28 -7.82 26.92
C TRP A 411 0.55 -8.49 28.09
N GLU A 412 1.25 -9.28 28.92
CA GLU A 412 0.58 -10.10 29.95
C GLU A 412 0.65 -9.55 31.38
N ASP A 413 1.70 -8.83 31.78
CA ASP A 413 1.80 -8.34 33.18
C ASP A 413 2.60 -7.05 33.27
N HIS A 414 1.92 -5.93 33.52
CA HIS A 414 2.57 -4.66 33.85
C HIS A 414 2.29 -4.27 35.30
N ASN A 415 3.24 -4.55 36.18
CA ASN A 415 3.40 -3.79 37.42
C ASN A 415 3.64 -2.32 37.03
N TRP A 416 2.68 -1.46 37.36
CA TRP A 416 2.54 -0.12 36.78
C TRP A 416 3.75 0.83 36.98
N LEU A 417 4.58 0.58 38.00
CA LEU A 417 5.67 1.46 38.44
C LEU A 417 6.97 1.33 37.64
N ASP A 418 7.43 0.10 37.35
CA ASP A 418 8.63 -0.11 36.52
C ASP A 418 8.37 0.24 35.06
N GLY A 419 7.12 0.04 34.62
CA GLY A 419 6.61 0.56 33.37
C GLY A 419 6.69 2.09 33.30
N LEU A 420 6.38 2.82 34.38
CA LEU A 420 6.34 4.29 34.34
C LEU A 420 7.70 4.90 34.00
N ARG A 421 8.78 4.50 34.67
CA ARG A 421 10.11 5.11 34.48
C ARG A 421 10.71 4.79 33.10
N SER A 422 10.55 3.55 32.63
CA SER A 422 10.93 3.15 31.27
C SER A 422 10.07 3.83 30.19
N LYS A 423 8.76 3.98 30.45
CA LYS A 423 7.84 4.69 29.56
C LYS A 423 8.13 6.19 29.49
N TRP A 424 8.47 6.86 30.59
CA TRP A 424 8.79 8.29 30.58
C TRP A 424 10.07 8.59 29.81
N LEU A 425 11.14 7.81 30.03
CA LEU A 425 12.38 8.01 29.27
C LEU A 425 12.17 7.67 27.78
N GLY A 426 11.51 6.55 27.48
CA GLY A 426 11.17 6.18 26.11
C GLY A 426 10.29 7.23 25.43
N MET A 427 9.28 7.76 26.13
CA MET A 427 8.41 8.81 25.64
C MET A 427 9.16 10.12 25.44
N LEU A 428 10.05 10.51 26.36
CA LEU A 428 10.83 11.73 26.24
C LEU A 428 11.82 11.64 25.06
N VAL A 429 12.49 10.50 24.89
CA VAL A 429 13.34 10.24 23.72
C VAL A 429 12.50 10.26 22.44
N SER A 430 11.35 9.57 22.42
CA SER A 430 10.44 9.59 21.29
C SER A 430 9.97 11.01 20.98
N ILE A 431 9.54 11.81 21.95
CA ILE A 431 9.08 13.18 21.71
C ILE A 431 10.23 14.07 21.19
N LEU A 432 11.39 14.05 21.86
CA LEU A 432 12.52 14.91 21.50
C LEU A 432 13.14 14.57 20.14
N VAL A 433 12.96 13.34 19.65
CA VAL A 433 13.54 12.90 18.37
C VAL A 433 12.48 12.82 17.27
N LEU A 434 11.32 12.21 17.54
CA LEU A 434 10.25 12.00 16.57
C LEU A 434 9.57 13.32 16.17
N VAL A 435 9.26 14.20 17.13
CA VAL A 435 8.53 15.44 16.81
C VAL A 435 9.37 16.35 15.91
N PRO A 436 10.66 16.63 16.21
CA PRO A 436 11.50 17.40 15.28
C PRO A 436 11.68 16.70 13.93
N ALA A 437 11.90 15.38 13.90
CA ALA A 437 12.01 14.64 12.63
C ALA A 437 10.73 14.78 11.80
N TRP A 438 9.56 14.74 12.43
CA TRP A 438 8.27 14.91 11.77
C TRP A 438 8.03 16.33 11.27
N ILE A 439 8.37 17.34 12.08
CA ILE A 439 8.31 18.75 11.65
C ILE A 439 9.26 18.98 10.46
N PHE A 440 10.49 18.47 10.52
CA PHE A 440 11.44 18.61 9.42
C PHE A 440 11.01 17.85 8.16
N ALA A 441 10.49 16.63 8.28
CA ALA A 441 9.96 15.88 7.16
C ALA A 441 8.73 16.58 6.55
N MET A 442 7.81 17.10 7.37
CA MET A 442 6.65 17.88 6.93
C MET A 442 7.09 19.16 6.22
N PHE A 443 8.00 19.92 6.82
CA PHE A 443 8.50 21.17 6.26
C PHE A 443 9.24 20.92 4.94
N THR A 444 10.19 19.99 4.89
CA THR A 444 10.94 19.69 3.66
C THR A 444 10.04 19.14 2.55
N THR A 445 9.07 18.29 2.88
CA THR A 445 8.15 17.76 1.87
C THR A 445 7.20 18.83 1.35
N PHE A 446 6.51 19.56 2.23
CA PHE A 446 5.53 20.57 1.82
C PHE A 446 6.19 21.83 1.27
N ALA A 447 7.08 22.45 2.04
CA ALA A 447 7.77 23.67 1.63
C ALA A 447 8.74 23.40 0.47
N GLY A 448 9.44 22.24 0.46
CA GLY A 448 10.29 21.86 -0.67
C GLY A 448 9.49 21.70 -1.97
N THR A 449 8.34 21.04 -1.91
CA THR A 449 7.47 20.92 -3.09
C THR A 449 6.90 22.27 -3.53
N LEU A 450 6.47 23.11 -2.58
CA LEU A 450 5.96 24.44 -2.90
C LEU A 450 7.05 25.31 -3.52
N MET A 451 8.26 25.33 -2.95
CA MET A 451 9.41 26.09 -3.47
C MET A 451 9.84 25.61 -4.86
N GLN A 452 9.67 24.32 -5.16
CA GLN A 452 9.90 23.76 -6.49
C GLN A 452 8.84 24.26 -7.48
N ILE A 453 7.56 24.16 -7.14
CA ILE A 453 6.45 24.52 -8.04
C ILE A 453 6.42 26.04 -8.31
N THR A 454 6.74 26.86 -7.32
CA THR A 454 6.76 28.32 -7.46
C THR A 454 8.04 28.87 -8.09
N GLY A 455 9.03 28.02 -8.37
CA GLY A 455 10.34 28.45 -8.88
C GLY A 455 11.19 29.20 -7.85
N ILE A 456 10.84 29.19 -6.56
CA ILE A 456 11.62 29.89 -5.52
C ILE A 456 13.08 29.42 -5.48
N PHE A 457 13.32 28.14 -5.77
CA PHE A 457 14.69 27.64 -5.80
C PHE A 457 15.54 28.18 -6.97
N GLU A 458 14.94 28.82 -7.97
CA GLU A 458 15.65 29.48 -9.08
C GLU A 458 16.06 30.92 -8.72
N ASN A 459 15.59 31.44 -7.58
CA ASN A 459 16.00 32.76 -7.10
C ASN A 459 17.51 32.78 -6.78
N CYS A 460 18.15 33.92 -7.05
CA CYS A 460 19.59 34.12 -6.84
C CYS A 460 20.06 33.76 -5.42
N TRP A 461 19.22 33.95 -4.41
CA TRP A 461 19.53 33.59 -3.01
C TRP A 461 19.73 32.09 -2.82
N CYS A 462 18.91 31.26 -3.46
CA CYS A 462 19.03 29.81 -3.37
C CYS A 462 20.01 29.21 -4.38
N ALA A 463 20.30 29.95 -5.45
CA ALA A 463 21.33 29.61 -6.43
C ALA A 463 22.75 29.90 -5.91
N SER A 464 22.93 30.87 -5.00
CA SER A 464 24.22 31.10 -4.35
C SER A 464 24.51 29.99 -3.35
N ASN A 465 25.56 29.22 -3.61
CA ASN A 465 26.14 28.32 -2.60
C ASN A 465 26.63 29.15 -1.42
N PHE A 466 26.48 28.64 -0.19
CA PHE A 466 26.89 29.34 1.05
C PHE A 466 28.35 29.82 1.06
N ASP A 467 29.19 29.29 0.18
CA ASP A 467 30.64 29.50 0.17
C ASP A 467 31.17 30.27 -1.06
N ARG A 468 30.32 30.68 -2.02
CA ARG A 468 30.76 31.37 -3.25
C ARG A 468 30.10 32.72 -3.45
N THR A 469 30.93 33.72 -3.74
CA THR A 469 30.52 35.10 -4.07
C THR A 469 30.28 35.34 -5.55
N THR A 470 30.60 34.38 -6.43
CA THR A 470 30.45 34.52 -7.88
C THR A 470 29.13 33.92 -8.37
N ILE A 471 28.32 34.74 -9.03
CA ILE A 471 27.07 34.31 -9.68
C ILE A 471 27.37 34.15 -11.17
N SER A 472 27.23 32.92 -11.69
CA SER A 472 27.29 32.70 -13.14
C SER A 472 25.97 33.16 -13.77
N LEU A 473 26.04 34.11 -14.70
CA LEU A 473 24.89 34.57 -15.49
C LEU A 473 24.67 33.72 -16.76
N ALA A 474 25.62 32.86 -17.12
CA ALA A 474 25.51 31.99 -18.28
C ALA A 474 24.81 30.69 -17.90
N SER A 475 23.81 30.29 -18.68
CA SER A 475 23.05 29.04 -18.52
C SER A 475 23.84 27.79 -18.92
N ASP A 476 24.91 27.97 -19.69
CA ASP A 476 25.78 26.89 -20.17
C ASP A 476 27.22 27.21 -19.77
N THR A 477 27.67 26.57 -18.69
CA THR A 477 29.05 26.70 -18.21
C THR A 477 29.86 25.45 -18.49
N LYS A 478 31.18 25.61 -18.61
CA LYS A 478 32.09 24.47 -18.77
C LYS A 478 31.97 23.48 -17.60
N ASP A 479 31.71 23.99 -16.40
CA ASP A 479 31.55 23.18 -15.18
C ASP A 479 30.26 22.34 -15.26
N ASP A 480 29.16 22.90 -15.77
CA ASP A 480 27.89 22.16 -15.98
C ASP A 480 28.07 21.01 -16.97
N ARG A 481 28.77 21.25 -18.08
CA ARG A 481 29.08 20.19 -19.06
C ARG A 481 29.92 19.08 -18.45
N GLN A 482 30.88 19.41 -17.59
CA GLN A 482 31.72 18.42 -16.92
C GLN A 482 30.93 17.62 -15.87
N SER A 483 29.96 18.24 -15.19
CA SER A 483 29.09 17.60 -14.19
C SER A 483 27.98 16.75 -14.82
N SER A 484 27.57 17.03 -16.07
CA SER A 484 26.49 16.33 -16.79
C SER A 484 26.61 14.81 -16.81
N TRP A 485 27.85 14.30 -16.90
CA TRP A 485 28.12 12.87 -16.87
C TRP A 485 27.76 12.22 -15.52
N GLN A 486 27.93 12.95 -14.41
CA GLN A 486 27.54 12.46 -13.09
C GLN A 486 26.01 12.38 -12.96
N TRP A 487 25.30 13.38 -13.49
CA TRP A 487 23.84 13.42 -13.49
C TRP A 487 23.26 12.27 -14.29
N ASN A 488 23.80 12.02 -15.49
CA ASN A 488 23.41 10.89 -16.34
C ASN A 488 23.63 9.56 -15.62
N ARG A 489 24.79 9.37 -14.97
CA ARG A 489 25.08 8.15 -14.19
C ARG A 489 24.11 7.94 -13.04
N ALA A 490 23.85 8.98 -12.24
CA ALA A 490 22.90 8.91 -11.14
C ALA A 490 21.48 8.58 -11.64
N GLY A 491 21.07 9.17 -12.77
CA GLY A 491 19.81 8.87 -13.45
C GLY A 491 19.69 7.40 -13.87
N TYR A 492 20.69 6.84 -14.54
CA TYR A 492 20.70 5.42 -14.92
C TYR A 492 20.71 4.48 -13.71
N ILE A 493 21.48 4.80 -12.67
CA ILE A 493 21.52 4.00 -11.44
C ILE A 493 20.14 3.99 -10.76
N ALA A 494 19.50 5.16 -10.63
CA ALA A 494 18.17 5.26 -10.04
C ALA A 494 17.10 4.51 -10.87
N LEU A 495 17.19 4.58 -12.21
CA LEU A 495 16.29 3.84 -13.11
C LEU A 495 16.43 2.32 -12.95
N ILE A 496 17.66 1.81 -12.96
CA ILE A 496 17.93 0.38 -12.76
C ILE A 496 17.45 -0.06 -11.38
N PHE A 497 17.72 0.74 -10.35
CA PHE A 497 17.27 0.45 -8.99
C PHE A 497 15.75 0.34 -8.91
N LEU A 498 15.01 1.31 -9.47
CA LEU A 498 13.55 1.28 -9.50
C LEU A 498 13.01 0.05 -10.24
N ALA A 499 13.58 -0.27 -11.40
CA ALA A 499 13.19 -1.45 -12.18
C ALA A 499 13.43 -2.75 -11.40
N CYS A 500 14.58 -2.88 -10.72
CA CYS A 500 14.89 -4.03 -9.88
C CYS A 500 13.93 -4.16 -8.69
N VAL A 501 13.69 -3.08 -7.94
CA VAL A 501 12.80 -3.09 -6.77
C VAL A 501 11.37 -3.46 -7.16
N THR A 502 10.85 -2.86 -8.24
CA THR A 502 9.49 -3.14 -8.71
C THR A 502 9.34 -4.56 -9.28
N TYR A 503 10.35 -5.07 -9.98
CA TYR A 503 10.38 -6.46 -10.43
C TYR A 503 10.41 -7.45 -9.25
N LEU A 504 11.27 -7.20 -8.24
CA LEU A 504 11.34 -8.03 -7.03
C LEU A 504 10.01 -8.02 -6.28
N GLY A 505 9.35 -6.87 -6.20
CA GLY A 505 8.02 -6.75 -5.60
C GLY A 505 6.97 -7.60 -6.33
N TRP A 506 6.90 -7.48 -7.65
CA TRP A 506 6.00 -8.29 -8.49
C TRP A 506 6.28 -9.80 -8.31
N TRP A 507 7.54 -10.21 -8.38
CA TRP A 507 7.95 -11.60 -8.23
C TRP A 507 7.59 -12.14 -6.85
N CYS A 508 7.89 -11.39 -5.79
CA CYS A 508 7.60 -11.77 -4.42
C CYS A 508 6.09 -11.96 -4.19
N GLN A 509 5.27 -11.02 -4.64
CA GLN A 509 3.80 -11.13 -4.50
C GLN A 509 3.27 -12.36 -5.25
N ARG A 510 3.73 -12.57 -6.49
CA ARG A 510 3.30 -13.71 -7.31
C ARG A 510 3.69 -15.04 -6.66
N TYR A 511 4.93 -15.15 -6.19
CA TYR A 511 5.43 -16.33 -5.49
C TYR A 511 4.61 -16.63 -4.23
N LEU A 512 4.38 -15.62 -3.39
CA LEU A 512 3.63 -15.77 -2.14
C LEU A 512 2.17 -16.16 -2.41
N ARG A 513 1.51 -15.55 -3.41
CA ARG A 513 0.13 -15.90 -3.81
C ARG A 513 0.02 -17.34 -4.30
N GLU A 514 0.92 -17.76 -5.18
CA GLU A 514 0.91 -19.12 -5.73
C GLU A 514 1.12 -20.16 -4.62
N LYS A 515 2.10 -19.93 -3.74
CA LYS A 515 2.34 -20.79 -2.59
C LYS A 515 1.17 -20.80 -1.62
N PHE A 516 0.53 -19.66 -1.36
CA PHE A 516 -0.68 -19.61 -0.55
C PHE A 516 -1.80 -20.50 -1.14
N ILE A 517 -2.07 -20.38 -2.43
CA ILE A 517 -3.11 -21.19 -3.12
C ILE A 517 -2.78 -22.68 -3.06
N GLU A 518 -1.51 -23.05 -3.24
CA GLU A 518 -1.00 -24.42 -3.08
C GLU A 518 -1.30 -24.94 -1.66
N ARG A 519 -1.02 -24.13 -0.61
CA ARG A 519 -1.30 -24.52 0.78
C ARG A 519 -2.79 -24.66 1.05
N VAL A 520 -3.63 -23.78 0.51
CA VAL A 520 -5.09 -23.94 0.64
C VAL A 520 -5.58 -25.20 -0.08
N ARG A 521 -5.04 -25.52 -1.26
CA ARG A 521 -5.38 -26.76 -1.99
C ARG A 521 -5.03 -28.00 -1.17
N ASN A 522 -3.85 -28.04 -0.57
CA ASN A 522 -3.40 -29.19 0.23
C ASN A 522 -4.15 -29.35 1.56
N LEU A 523 -4.91 -28.34 2.01
CA LEU A 523 -5.76 -28.45 3.20
C LEU A 523 -7.09 -29.14 2.92
N ILE A 524 -7.62 -28.97 1.72
CA ILE A 524 -8.86 -29.61 1.29
C ILE A 524 -8.48 -31.02 0.82
N PRO A 525 -8.96 -32.10 1.46
CA PRO A 525 -8.76 -33.43 0.92
C PRO A 525 -9.30 -33.44 -0.51
N GLU A 526 -8.56 -34.01 -1.46
CA GLU A 526 -9.12 -34.23 -2.79
C GLU A 526 -10.39 -35.03 -2.58
N THR A 527 -11.56 -34.40 -2.78
CA THR A 527 -12.80 -35.13 -2.94
C THR A 527 -12.48 -36.16 -4.00
N PRO A 528 -12.51 -37.46 -3.70
CA PRO A 528 -12.20 -38.48 -4.69
C PRO A 528 -13.08 -38.13 -5.86
N HIS A 529 -12.46 -37.72 -6.99
CA HIS A 529 -13.18 -37.24 -8.15
C HIS A 529 -14.32 -38.23 -8.34
N VAL A 530 -15.54 -37.79 -8.06
CA VAL A 530 -16.72 -38.57 -8.38
C VAL A 530 -16.61 -38.62 -9.88
N ARG A 531 -16.01 -39.69 -10.41
CA ARG A 531 -15.93 -39.95 -11.84
C ARG A 531 -17.35 -39.65 -12.27
N PRO A 532 -17.58 -38.63 -13.12
CA PRO A 532 -18.92 -38.35 -13.59
C PRO A 532 -19.44 -39.71 -13.99
N LYS A 533 -20.51 -40.18 -13.30
CA LYS A 533 -21.11 -41.48 -13.58
C LYS A 533 -21.17 -41.49 -15.10
N GLN A 534 -20.37 -42.35 -15.75
CA GLN A 534 -20.46 -42.52 -17.19
C GLN A 534 -21.95 -42.66 -17.41
N GLU A 535 -22.54 -41.68 -18.09
CA GLU A 535 -23.94 -41.70 -18.42
C GLU A 535 -24.17 -43.09 -18.96
N ILE A 536 -24.98 -43.80 -18.19
CA ILE A 536 -25.40 -45.15 -18.46
C ILE A 536 -25.79 -45.15 -19.92
N GLU A 537 -25.17 -46.09 -20.64
CA GLU A 537 -25.46 -46.47 -22.01
C GLU A 537 -26.85 -46.00 -22.44
N HIS A 538 -26.89 -45.33 -23.58
CA HIS A 538 -28.06 -45.26 -24.44
C HIS A 538 -28.80 -46.59 -24.39
N HIS A 539 -29.81 -46.68 -23.53
CA HIS A 539 -30.84 -47.68 -23.67
C HIS A 539 -31.63 -47.20 -24.89
N ASP A 540 -31.43 -47.92 -25.99
CA ASP A 540 -32.29 -47.92 -27.17
C ASP A 540 -33.75 -48.08 -26.70
N ALA A 541 -34.41 -46.95 -26.48
CA ALA A 541 -35.85 -46.89 -26.38
C ALA A 541 -36.36 -47.05 -27.82
N GLY A 542 -36.84 -48.26 -28.13
CA GLY A 542 -37.57 -48.54 -29.35
C GLY A 542 -38.71 -47.54 -29.58
N PRO A 543 -39.09 -47.30 -30.85
CA PRO A 543 -40.10 -46.33 -31.20
C PRO A 543 -41.45 -46.68 -30.53
N PRO A 544 -42.22 -45.68 -30.06
CA PRO A 544 -43.56 -45.92 -29.55
C PRO A 544 -44.47 -46.39 -30.68
N GLU A 545 -45.11 -47.55 -30.50
CA GLU A 545 -46.28 -47.98 -31.26
C GLU A 545 -47.38 -46.91 -31.13
N TYR A 546 -47.78 -46.34 -32.27
CA TYR A 546 -48.98 -45.53 -32.38
C TYR A 546 -50.17 -46.49 -32.58
N GLU A 547 -51.00 -46.65 -31.54
CA GLU A 547 -52.35 -47.19 -31.71
C GLU A 547 -53.21 -46.13 -32.42
N HIS A 548 -53.68 -46.49 -33.61
CA HIS A 548 -54.78 -45.83 -34.30
C HIS A 548 -56.10 -46.20 -33.61
N GLU A 549 -56.80 -45.23 -33.05
CA GLU A 549 -58.22 -45.36 -32.71
C GLU A 549 -59.02 -44.42 -33.64
N GLU A 550 -59.86 -45.03 -34.47
CA GLU A 550 -60.74 -44.41 -35.46
C GLU A 550 -61.95 -43.72 -34.81
N ALA A 551 -62.28 -42.53 -35.31
CA ALA A 551 -63.64 -42.02 -35.45
C ALA A 551 -63.72 -41.09 -36.68
#